data_AF-A0A177WYJ1-F1
#
_entry.id   AF-A0A177WYJ1-F1
#
_cell.length_a   1.000
_cell.length_b   1.000
_cell.length_c   1.000
_cell.angle_alpha   90.00
_cell.angle_beta   90.00
_cell.angle_gamma   90.00
#
_symmetry.space_group_name_H-M   'P 1'
#
loop_
_entity.id
_entity.type
_entity.pdbx_description
1 polymer ?
#
loop_
_entity_poly.entity_id
_entity_poly.type
_entity_poly.pdbx_seq_one_letter_code
_entity_poly.pdbx_strand_id
1 'polypeptide(L)'
;MASIVNQQSISFLRWSALGVGVWWGWTRHHSLTRLVKDRAADTEKAHHNLLVEEARVAYEAHYNKTQNALAKKDGVASCDSDSIFFDADKWSNWAVAQNDAEDAAAKLSAKK
;
A
#
# COMPACT_ATOMS: atom_id res chain seq x y z
N MET A 1 2.31 -65.87 -33.52
CA MET A 1 1.64 -65.02 -32.51
C MET A 1 2.56 -63.91 -31.97
N ALA A 2 3.36 -63.22 -32.82
CA ALA A 2 4.27 -62.16 -32.36
C ALA A 2 3.79 -60.73 -32.66
N SER A 3 2.83 -60.54 -33.58
CA SER A 3 2.39 -59.19 -33.99
C SER A 3 1.35 -58.55 -33.06
N ILE A 4 0.51 -59.34 -32.39
CA ILE A 4 -0.58 -58.85 -31.53
C ILE A 4 -0.02 -58.18 -30.26
N VAL A 5 1.03 -58.76 -29.68
CA VAL A 5 1.70 -58.21 -28.49
C VAL A 5 2.34 -56.85 -28.79
N ASN A 6 2.83 -56.66 -30.03
CA ASN A 6 3.43 -55.41 -30.47
C ASN A 6 2.38 -54.30 -30.70
N GLN A 7 1.20 -54.63 -31.24
CA GLN A 7 0.14 -53.62 -31.43
C GLN A 7 -0.50 -53.16 -30.12
N GLN A 8 -0.64 -54.05 -29.13
CA GLN A 8 -1.18 -53.70 -27.82
C GLN A 8 -0.20 -52.84 -27.01
N SER A 9 1.10 -53.14 -27.04
CA SER A 9 2.13 -52.33 -26.37
C SER A 9 2.28 -50.94 -27.01
N ILE A 10 2.24 -50.84 -28.34
CA ILE A 10 2.26 -49.55 -29.05
C ILE A 10 1.03 -48.71 -28.70
N SER A 11 -0.15 -49.32 -28.67
CA SER A 11 -1.39 -48.63 -28.31
C SER A 11 -1.31 -48.11 -26.87
N PHE A 12 -0.84 -48.93 -25.93
CA PHE A 12 -0.66 -48.53 -24.54
C PHE A 12 0.34 -47.37 -24.39
N LEU A 13 1.48 -47.44 -25.09
CA LEU A 13 2.50 -46.39 -25.08
C LEU A 13 1.96 -45.05 -25.62
N ARG A 14 1.11 -45.10 -26.66
CA ARG A 14 0.49 -43.90 -27.23
C ARG A 14 -0.47 -43.26 -26.25
N TRP A 15 -1.34 -44.05 -25.62
CA TRP A 15 -2.27 -43.54 -24.61
C TRP A 15 -1.55 -43.04 -23.36
N SER A 16 -0.47 -43.70 -22.93
CA SER A 16 0.34 -43.21 -21.81
C SER A 16 1.08 -41.92 -22.17
N ALA A 17 1.65 -41.81 -23.38
CA ALA A 17 2.31 -40.59 -23.84
C ALA A 17 1.32 -39.43 -23.97
N LEU A 18 0.10 -39.69 -24.46
CA LEU A 18 -0.98 -38.70 -24.50
C LEU A 18 -1.41 -38.28 -23.09
N GLY A 19 -1.58 -39.23 -22.17
CA GLY A 19 -1.93 -38.92 -20.77
C GLY A 19 -0.88 -38.07 -20.07
N VAL A 20 0.40 -38.44 -20.19
CA VAL A 20 1.53 -37.69 -19.64
C VAL A 20 1.65 -36.32 -20.30
N GLY A 21 1.45 -36.22 -21.62
CA GLY A 21 1.48 -34.96 -22.36
C GLY A 21 0.39 -33.99 -21.90
N VAL A 22 -0.85 -34.47 -21.75
CA VAL A 22 -1.97 -33.65 -21.25
C VAL A 22 -1.72 -33.22 -19.81
N TRP A 23 -1.28 -34.15 -18.95
CA TRP A 23 -0.99 -33.83 -17.55
C TRP A 23 0.13 -32.80 -17.40
N TRP A 24 1.23 -32.95 -18.16
CA TRP A 24 2.34 -32.00 -18.16
C TRP A 24 1.90 -30.63 -18.70
N GLY A 25 1.15 -30.62 -19.81
CA GLY A 25 0.61 -29.40 -20.40
C GLY A 25 -0.29 -28.64 -19.43
N TRP A 26 -1.18 -29.35 -18.74
CA TRP A 26 -2.05 -28.76 -17.73
C TRP A 26 -1.25 -28.22 -16.54
N THR A 27 -0.31 -29.00 -16.01
CA THR A 27 0.54 -28.60 -14.88
C THR A 27 1.35 -27.34 -15.20
N ARG A 28 1.96 -27.28 -16.40
CA ARG A 28 2.71 -26.12 -16.88
C ARG A 28 1.84 -24.90 -17.12
N HIS A 29 0.64 -25.08 -17.67
CA HIS A 29 -0.30 -23.98 -17.86
C HIS A 29 -0.78 -23.41 -16.51
N HIS A 30 -1.05 -24.28 -15.55
CA HIS A 30 -1.47 -23.88 -14.21
C HIS A 30 -0.37 -23.13 -13.45
N SER A 31 0.89 -23.54 -13.59
CA SER A 31 2.00 -22.81 -12.98
C SER A 31 2.21 -21.44 -13.60
N LEU A 32 2.14 -21.32 -14.93
CA LEU A 32 2.29 -20.04 -15.64
C LEU A 32 1.15 -19.07 -15.29
N THR A 33 -0.09 -19.54 -15.28
CA THR A 33 -1.24 -18.69 -14.94
C THR A 33 -1.19 -18.20 -13.49
N ARG A 34 -0.74 -19.02 -12.55
CA ARG A 34 -0.50 -18.58 -11.16
C ARG A 34 0.57 -17.49 -11.11
N LEU A 35 1.71 -17.70 -11.75
CA LEU A 35 2.79 -16.71 -11.76
C LEU A 35 2.36 -15.36 -12.37
N VAL A 36 1.56 -15.38 -13.43
CA VAL A 36 1.02 -14.15 -14.03
C VAL A 36 0.04 -13.45 -13.08
N LYS A 37 -0.81 -14.20 -12.38
CA LYS A 37 -1.73 -13.65 -11.38
C LYS A 37 -0.98 -13.02 -10.21
N ASP A 38 0.04 -13.70 -9.70
CA ASP A 38 0.85 -13.21 -8.58
C ASP A 38 1.56 -11.91 -8.98
N ARG A 39 2.16 -11.86 -10.18
CA ARG A 39 2.77 -10.62 -10.69
C ARG A 39 1.75 -9.48 -10.86
N ALA A 40 0.56 -9.77 -11.37
CA ALA A 40 -0.48 -8.75 -11.51
C ALA A 40 -0.90 -8.19 -10.13
N ALA A 41 -1.09 -9.08 -9.15
CA ALA A 41 -1.41 -8.67 -7.78
C ALA A 41 -0.28 -7.83 -7.15
N ASP A 42 0.98 -8.16 -7.39
CA ASP A 42 2.11 -7.38 -6.90
C ASP A 42 2.17 -5.99 -7.55
N THR A 43 1.89 -5.88 -8.85
CA THR A 43 1.81 -4.57 -9.52
C THR A 43 0.66 -3.71 -8.99
N GLU A 44 -0.50 -4.30 -8.71
CA GLU A 44 -1.65 -3.59 -8.14
C GLU A 44 -1.34 -3.08 -6.72
N LYS A 45 -0.70 -3.91 -5.88
CA LYS A 45 -0.24 -3.50 -4.55
C LYS A 45 0.77 -2.36 -4.62
N ALA A 46 1.75 -2.45 -5.53
CA ALA A 46 2.74 -1.40 -5.71
C ALA A 46 2.08 -0.07 -6.11
N HIS A 47 1.12 -0.12 -7.04
CA HIS A 47 0.36 1.06 -7.44
C HIS A 47 -0.49 1.63 -6.29
N HIS A 48 -1.14 0.77 -5.51
CA HIS A 48 -1.89 1.20 -4.32
C HIS A 48 -0.98 1.89 -3.29
N ASN A 49 0.20 1.34 -3.03
CA ASN A 49 1.16 1.94 -2.10
C ASN A 49 1.61 3.34 -2.57
N LEU A 50 1.87 3.51 -3.88
CA LEU A 50 2.21 4.82 -4.44
C LEU A 50 1.09 5.84 -4.21
N LEU A 51 -0.17 5.48 -4.48
CA LEU A 51 -1.31 6.37 -4.23
C LEU A 51 -1.45 6.75 -2.75
N VAL A 52 -1.19 5.80 -1.84
CA VAL A 52 -1.21 6.06 -0.39
C VAL A 52 -0.09 7.00 0.01
N GLU A 53 1.13 6.81 -0.52
CA GLU A 53 2.26 7.70 -0.27
C GLU A 53 1.99 9.11 -0.80
N GLU A 54 1.47 9.24 -2.02
CA GLU A 54 1.07 10.53 -2.61
C GLU A 54 0.00 11.22 -1.76
N ALA A 55 -1.04 10.48 -1.34
CA ALA A 55 -2.10 11.01 -0.49
C ALA A 55 -1.56 11.46 0.88
N ARG A 56 -0.63 10.70 1.47
CA ARG A 56 0.01 11.06 2.73
C ARG A 56 0.82 12.34 2.60
N VAL A 57 1.65 12.46 1.57
CA VAL A 57 2.45 13.66 1.32
C VAL A 57 1.54 14.87 1.07
N ALA A 58 0.47 14.71 0.31
CA ALA A 58 -0.50 15.78 0.06
C ALA A 58 -1.22 16.20 1.36
N TYR A 59 -1.59 15.24 2.21
CA TYR A 59 -2.21 15.51 3.51
C TYR A 59 -1.25 16.26 4.44
N GLU A 60 -0.01 15.79 4.57
CA GLU A 60 1.02 16.45 5.40
C GLU A 60 1.27 17.88 4.89
N ALA A 61 1.38 18.09 3.57
CA ALA A 61 1.51 19.42 2.98
C ALA A 61 0.30 20.32 3.26
N HIS A 62 -0.92 19.78 3.20
CA HIS A 62 -2.14 20.52 3.52
C HIS A 62 -2.22 20.87 5.01
N TYR A 63 -1.96 19.89 5.88
CA TYR A 63 -1.93 20.06 7.33
C TYR A 63 -0.92 21.14 7.73
N ASN A 64 0.30 21.06 7.21
CA ASN A 64 1.36 22.05 7.45
C ASN A 64 0.95 23.44 6.95
N LYS A 65 0.23 23.56 5.82
CA LYS A 65 -0.32 24.86 5.36
C LYS A 65 -1.37 25.41 6.32
N THR A 66 -2.30 24.57 6.79
CA THR A 66 -3.34 25.01 7.74
C THR A 66 -2.75 25.43 9.09
N GLN A 67 -1.79 24.66 9.60
CA GLN A 67 -1.11 24.98 10.85
C GLN A 67 -0.25 26.23 10.72
N ASN A 68 0.44 26.43 9.59
CA ASN A 68 1.14 27.67 9.30
C ASN A 68 0.19 28.89 9.24
N ALA A 69 -1.03 28.73 8.71
CA ALA A 69 -2.00 29.81 8.66
C ALA A 69 -2.53 30.18 10.07
N LEU A 70 -2.78 29.18 10.92
CA LEU A 70 -3.18 29.37 12.32
C LEU A 70 -2.04 30.00 13.14
N ALA A 71 -0.82 29.47 13.01
CA ALA A 71 0.37 29.96 13.71
C ALA A 71 0.71 31.41 13.33
N LYS A 72 0.58 31.78 12.04
CA LYS A 72 0.77 33.17 11.60
C LYS A 72 -0.26 34.13 12.18
N LYS A 73 -1.51 33.68 12.39
CA LYS A 73 -2.56 34.49 13.02
C LYS A 73 -2.21 34.82 14.47
N ASP A 74 -1.54 33.89 15.16
CA ASP A 74 -1.13 34.02 16.56
C ASP A 74 0.29 34.58 16.73
N GLY A 75 0.93 35.05 15.64
CA GLY A 75 2.21 35.76 15.67
C GLY A 75 3.48 34.90 15.56
N VAL A 76 3.36 33.60 15.26
CA VAL A 76 4.49 32.70 15.00
C VAL A 76 4.87 32.75 13.52
N ALA A 77 6.13 33.09 13.21
CA ALA A 77 6.60 33.39 11.86
C ALA A 77 6.56 32.19 10.89
N SER A 78 6.82 30.98 11.41
CA SER A 78 6.76 29.73 10.65
C SER A 78 6.61 28.52 11.58
N CYS A 79 5.78 27.57 11.15
CA CYS A 79 5.46 26.30 11.80
C CYS A 79 6.22 25.13 11.14
N ASP A 80 7.00 25.42 10.08
CA ASP A 80 7.78 24.45 9.31
C ASP A 80 9.22 24.35 9.87
N SER A 81 9.61 23.16 10.31
CA SER A 81 10.92 22.87 10.91
C SER A 81 12.09 23.15 9.97
N ASP A 82 11.85 23.10 8.66
CA ASP A 82 12.88 23.25 7.64
C ASP A 82 13.06 24.71 7.21
N SER A 83 12.25 25.62 7.76
CA SER A 83 12.31 27.05 7.43
C SER A 83 13.36 27.80 8.25
N ILE A 84 14.10 28.70 7.60
CA ILE A 84 15.16 29.54 8.21
C ILE A 84 14.60 30.46 9.32
N PHE A 85 13.28 30.70 9.32
CA PHE A 85 12.57 31.55 10.28
C PHE A 85 11.86 30.74 11.37
N PHE A 86 12.10 29.43 11.46
CA PHE A 86 11.54 28.59 12.51
C PHE A 86 12.17 28.92 13.86
N ASP A 87 11.33 29.21 14.85
CA ASP A 87 11.72 29.47 16.24
C ASP A 87 11.03 28.43 17.14
N ALA A 88 11.80 27.43 17.58
CA ALA A 88 11.30 26.26 18.28
C ALA A 88 10.64 26.61 19.64
N ASP A 89 11.15 27.63 20.32
CA ASP A 89 10.62 28.06 21.63
C ASP A 89 9.28 28.77 21.47
N LYS A 90 9.11 29.57 20.40
CA LYS A 90 7.81 30.21 20.12
C LYS A 90 6.77 29.21 19.62
N TRP A 91 7.20 28.25 18.79
CA TRP A 91 6.33 27.20 18.29
C TRP A 91 5.82 26.27 19.40
N SER A 92 6.70 25.81 20.30
CA SER A 92 6.32 24.93 21.41
C SER A 92 5.35 25.61 22.38
N ASN A 93 5.60 26.89 22.73
CA ASN A 93 4.69 27.66 23.57
C ASN A 93 3.30 27.85 22.93
N TRP A 94 3.23 28.08 21.62
CA TRP A 94 1.95 28.16 20.90
C TRP A 94 1.21 26.82 20.85
N ALA A 95 1.92 25.72 20.61
CA ALA A 95 1.32 24.38 20.58
C ALA A 95 0.77 23.94 21.95
N VAL A 96 1.48 24.24 23.04
CA VAL A 96 1.00 24.00 24.41
C VAL A 96 -0.23 24.86 24.70
N ALA A 97 -0.22 26.14 24.30
CA ALA A 97 -1.36 27.03 24.49
C ALA A 97 -2.63 26.58 23.73
N GLN A 98 -2.50 25.92 22.56
CA GLN A 98 -3.64 25.31 21.88
C GLN A 98 -4.24 24.14 22.66
N ASN A 99 -3.42 23.23 23.17
CA ASN A 99 -3.89 22.10 23.96
C ASN A 99 -4.60 22.56 25.25
N ASP A 100 -4.03 23.56 25.94
CA ASP A 100 -4.64 24.15 27.14
C ASP A 100 -6.00 24.80 26.83
N ALA A 101 -6.14 25.43 25.65
CA ALA A 101 -7.40 26.02 25.20
C ALA A 101 -8.47 24.97 24.87
N GLU A 102 -8.09 23.85 24.24
CA GLU A 102 -9.00 22.73 23.96
C GLU A 102 -9.45 22.02 25.24
N ASP A 103 -8.54 21.78 26.19
CA ASP A 103 -8.86 21.19 27.49
C ASP A 103 -9.79 22.08 28.32
N ALA A 104 -9.61 23.41 28.24
CA ALA A 104 -10.51 24.37 28.87
C ALA A 104 -11.91 24.34 28.22
N ALA A 105 -11.98 24.24 26.89
CA ALA A 105 -13.24 24.14 26.16
C ALA A 105 -13.98 22.81 26.43
N ALA A 106 -13.26 21.69 26.54
CA ALA A 106 -13.81 20.38 26.90
C ALA A 106 -14.38 20.35 28.33
N LYS A 107 -13.71 21.01 29.29
CA LYS A 107 -14.21 21.16 30.66
C LYS A 107 -15.46 22.04 30.74
N LEU A 108 -15.61 23.03 29.86
CA LEU A 108 -16.79 23.89 29.75
C LEU A 108 -17.98 23.16 29.11
N SER A 109 -17.74 22.30 28.12
CA SER A 109 -18.81 21.51 27.48
C SER A 109 -19.29 20.35 28.34
N ALA A 110 -18.41 19.72 29.13
CA ALA A 110 -18.78 18.67 30.09
C ALA A 110 -19.56 19.18 31.32
N LYS A 111 -19.59 20.50 31.52
CA LYS A 111 -20.30 21.16 32.64
C LYS A 111 -21.71 21.66 32.26
N LYS A 112 -22.09 21.53 30.98
CA LYS A 112 -23.45 21.77 30.46
C LYS A 112 -24.23 20.47 30.44
#